data_AF-A0A3D5JW06-F1
#
_entry.id   AF-A0A3D5JW06-F1
#
_cell.length_a   1.000
_cell.length_b   1.000
_cell.length_c   1.000
_cell.angle_alpha   90.00
_cell.angle_beta   90.00
_cell.angle_gamma   90.00
#
_symmetry.space_group_name_H-M   'P 1'
#
loop_
_entity.id
_entity.type
_entity.pdbx_description
1 polymer ?
#
loop_
_entity_poly.entity_id
_entity_poly.type
_entity_poly.pdbx_seq_one_letter_code
_entity_poly.pdbx_strand_id
1 'polypeptide(L)'
;MAKQPAKPTPKARAAKPAATAKPAKAVGAKPKADAALPAPVLSDVRAKIDHIDRSIQALIAERANFAHQVGKAKGKLAAAVDYYRPEREAQVLRMVVDRNEGPLSDEVLVHVYREI
;
A
#
# COMPACT_ATOMS: atom_id res chain seq x y z
N MET A 1 -47.02 0.04 -1.18
CA MET A 1 -47.62 -1.15 -0.53
C MET A 1 -46.64 -2.30 -0.79
N ALA A 2 -46.04 -3.04 0.14
CA ALA A 2 -46.21 -3.20 1.57
C ALA A 2 -44.87 -3.60 2.24
N LYS A 3 -44.62 -3.01 3.41
CA LYS A 3 -43.97 -3.49 4.66
C LYS A 3 -42.92 -4.64 4.63
N GLN A 4 -41.74 -4.33 5.20
CA GLN A 4 -40.85 -5.25 5.95
C GLN A 4 -41.54 -5.78 7.24
N PRO A 5 -40.84 -6.43 8.20
CA PRO A 5 -40.02 -7.65 8.21
C PRO A 5 -40.55 -8.67 9.27
N ALA A 6 -39.93 -9.84 9.43
CA ALA A 6 -40.11 -10.63 10.66
C ALA A 6 -38.86 -11.49 11.02
N LYS A 7 -38.18 -11.11 12.10
CA LYS A 7 -37.47 -12.04 13.00
C LYS A 7 -38.42 -12.42 14.13
N PRO A 8 -38.28 -13.64 14.68
CA PRO A 8 -37.97 -13.69 16.11
C PRO A 8 -36.98 -14.82 16.48
N THR A 9 -35.99 -14.49 17.31
CA THR A 9 -35.39 -15.40 18.31
C THR A 9 -36.32 -15.44 19.53
N PRO A 10 -36.41 -16.49 20.37
CA PRO A 10 -35.36 -16.79 21.37
C PRO A 10 -35.27 -18.25 21.88
N LYS A 11 -34.12 -18.63 22.46
CA LYS A 11 -34.00 -18.96 23.90
C LYS A 11 -32.69 -19.67 24.22
N ALA A 12 -31.97 -19.04 25.14
CA ALA A 12 -30.90 -19.64 25.91
C ALA A 12 -31.43 -20.78 26.80
N ARG A 13 -30.61 -21.80 27.01
CA ARG A 13 -30.54 -22.50 28.30
C ARG A 13 -29.14 -23.04 28.53
N ALA A 14 -28.42 -22.36 29.41
CA ALA A 14 -27.25 -22.89 30.07
C ALA A 14 -27.67 -23.95 31.10
N ALA A 15 -26.96 -25.08 31.14
CA ALA A 15 -26.88 -25.95 32.30
C ALA A 15 -25.51 -26.68 32.29
N LYS A 16 -24.74 -26.45 33.34
CA LYS A 16 -23.54 -27.16 33.83
C LYS A 16 -23.86 -27.56 35.29
N PRO A 17 -23.02 -28.31 36.03
CA PRO A 17 -21.94 -29.25 35.67
C PRO A 17 -21.93 -30.54 36.56
N ALA A 18 -21.20 -31.59 36.14
CA ALA A 18 -20.63 -32.67 36.98
C ALA A 18 -19.91 -33.64 36.02
N ALA A 19 -18.77 -34.28 36.28
CA ALA A 19 -17.91 -34.39 37.44
C ALA A 19 -16.46 -34.68 36.98
N THR A 20 -15.55 -34.41 37.91
CA THR A 20 -14.13 -34.77 38.05
C THR A 20 -13.54 -35.94 37.25
N ALA A 21 -12.40 -35.70 36.58
CA ALA A 21 -11.18 -36.53 36.64
C ALA A 21 -9.98 -35.81 35.98
N LYS A 22 -8.81 -35.82 36.65
CA LYS A 22 -7.47 -35.44 36.15
C LYS A 22 -6.47 -36.39 36.85
N PRO A 23 -5.23 -36.62 36.38
CA PRO A 23 -4.61 -36.42 35.07
C PRO A 23 -3.97 -37.71 34.48
N ALA A 24 -3.79 -37.81 33.17
CA ALA A 24 -2.82 -38.75 32.59
C ALA A 24 -1.99 -38.03 31.52
N LYS A 25 -0.71 -37.86 31.83
CA LYS A 25 0.33 -37.29 30.97
C LYS A 25 0.74 -38.36 29.97
N ALA A 26 0.28 -38.26 28.73
CA ALA A 26 0.80 -39.02 27.60
C ALA A 26 1.58 -38.07 26.67
N VAL A 27 2.90 -38.28 26.74
CA VAL A 27 3.97 -38.07 25.77
C VAL A 27 3.63 -37.36 24.45
N GLY A 28 4.48 -36.39 24.13
CA GLY A 28 4.38 -35.52 22.96
C GLY A 28 4.38 -36.26 21.62
N ALA A 29 3.55 -35.72 20.73
CA ALA A 29 3.83 -35.67 19.31
C ALA A 29 3.57 -34.21 18.89
N LYS A 30 4.64 -33.42 18.76
CA LYS A 30 4.56 -32.14 18.05
C LYS A 30 4.11 -32.45 16.62
N PRO A 31 3.03 -31.83 16.09
CA PRO A 31 2.83 -31.80 14.65
C PRO A 31 4.08 -31.17 14.04
N LYS A 32 4.68 -31.85 13.07
CA LYS A 32 5.84 -31.36 12.32
C LYS A 32 5.51 -29.96 11.82
N ALA A 33 6.38 -29.01 12.15
CA ALA A 33 6.31 -27.65 11.67
C ALA A 33 6.23 -27.69 10.13
N ASP A 34 5.16 -27.10 9.59
CA ASP A 34 5.18 -26.62 8.22
C ASP A 34 6.47 -25.83 8.06
N ALA A 35 7.33 -26.26 7.13
CA ALA A 35 8.64 -25.69 6.93
C ALA A 35 8.49 -24.26 6.42
N ALA A 36 8.37 -23.32 7.34
CA ALA A 36 8.35 -21.89 7.07
C ALA A 36 9.67 -21.52 6.41
N LEU A 37 9.59 -20.90 5.24
CA LEU A 37 10.74 -20.31 4.56
C LEU A 37 11.49 -19.41 5.54
N PRO A 38 12.84 -19.45 5.57
CA PRO A 38 13.61 -18.61 6.48
C PRO A 38 13.27 -17.13 6.22
N ALA A 39 13.12 -16.37 7.31
CA ALA A 39 12.88 -14.94 7.23
C ALA A 39 14.00 -14.26 6.41
N PRO A 40 13.68 -13.21 5.63
CA PRO A 40 14.66 -12.53 4.80
C PRO A 40 15.80 -11.93 5.65
N VAL A 41 17.03 -12.02 5.12
CA VAL A 41 18.22 -11.46 5.77
C VAL A 41 18.17 -9.93 5.70
N LEU A 42 18.28 -9.27 6.86
CA LEU A 42 18.10 -7.83 6.98
C LEU A 42 19.07 -7.01 6.12
N SER A 43 20.34 -7.43 6.03
CA SER A 43 21.36 -6.76 5.20
C SER A 43 20.97 -6.75 3.72
N ASP A 44 20.43 -7.87 3.23
CA ASP A 44 20.12 -8.05 1.82
C ASP A 44 18.91 -7.21 1.42
N VAL A 45 17.91 -7.12 2.32
CA VAL A 45 16.75 -6.25 2.12
C VAL A 45 17.18 -4.77 2.11
N ARG A 46 18.06 -4.36 3.03
CA ARG A 46 18.59 -2.98 3.05
C ARG A 46 19.37 -2.64 1.78
N ALA A 47 20.24 -3.54 1.31
CA ALA A 47 20.97 -3.33 0.07
C ALA A 47 20.04 -3.17 -1.15
N LYS A 48 18.91 -3.89 -1.18
CA LYS A 48 17.87 -3.72 -2.21
C LYS A 48 17.19 -2.36 -2.11
N ILE A 49 16.87 -1.89 -0.90
CA ILE A 49 16.32 -0.55 -0.66
C ILE A 49 17.30 0.52 -1.18
N ASP A 50 18.57 0.44 -0.80
CA ASP A 50 19.58 1.41 -1.25
C ASP A 50 19.71 1.44 -2.79
N HIS A 51 19.54 0.29 -3.45
CA HIS A 51 19.53 0.22 -4.90
C HIS A 51 18.31 0.91 -5.50
N ILE A 52 17.12 0.64 -4.96
CA ILE A 52 15.87 1.29 -5.36
C ILE A 52 15.98 2.81 -5.19
N ASP A 53 16.53 3.28 -4.07
CA ASP A 53 16.69 4.71 -3.78
C ASP A 53 17.57 5.41 -4.82
N ARG A 54 18.68 4.78 -5.24
CA ARG A 54 19.52 5.29 -6.32
C ARG A 54 18.77 5.37 -7.64
N SER A 55 17.97 4.34 -7.97
CA SER A 55 17.13 4.34 -9.17
C SER A 55 16.08 5.43 -9.13
N ILE A 56 15.42 5.66 -7.99
CA ILE A 56 14.44 6.74 -7.79
C ILE A 56 15.11 8.10 -8.04
N GLN A 57 16.28 8.35 -7.46
CA GLN A 57 17.01 9.61 -7.65
C GLN A 57 17.36 9.86 -9.13
N ALA A 58 17.84 8.82 -9.83
CA ALA A 58 18.16 8.92 -11.26
C ALA A 58 16.90 9.24 -12.10
N LEU A 59 15.78 8.56 -11.83
CA LEU A 59 14.52 8.77 -12.54
C LEU A 59 13.92 10.15 -12.27
N ILE A 60 14.04 10.67 -11.03
CA ILE A 60 13.62 12.03 -10.69
C ILE A 60 14.44 13.05 -11.48
N ALA A 61 15.77 12.89 -11.52
CA ALA A 61 16.65 13.78 -12.27
C ALA A 61 16.33 13.76 -13.77
N GLU A 62 16.09 12.58 -14.34
CA GLU A 62 15.68 12.42 -15.74
C GLU A 62 14.33 13.12 -16.02
N ARG A 63 13.33 12.90 -15.16
CA ARG A 63 12.02 13.58 -15.27
C ARG A 63 12.17 15.10 -15.23
N ALA A 64 12.98 15.62 -14.32
CA ALA A 64 13.25 17.06 -14.22
C ALA A 64 13.91 17.62 -15.50
N ASN A 65 14.86 16.89 -16.08
CA ASN A 65 15.49 17.27 -17.35
C ASN A 65 14.46 17.35 -18.49
N PHE A 66 13.52 16.41 -18.57
CA PHE A 66 12.43 16.48 -19.56
C PHE A 66 11.48 17.64 -19.28
N ALA A 67 11.16 17.92 -18.00
CA ALA A 67 10.37 19.09 -17.65
C ALA A 67 11.05 20.38 -18.14
N HIS A 68 12.36 20.54 -17.99
CA HIS A 68 13.10 21.67 -18.55
C HIS A 68 13.03 21.75 -20.08
N GLN A 69 13.09 20.60 -20.77
CA GLN A 69 12.96 20.56 -22.24
C GLN A 69 11.57 20.99 -22.70
N VAL A 70 10.51 20.58 -22.01
CA VAL A 70 9.13 21.04 -22.26
C VAL A 70 9.05 22.56 -22.15
N GLY A 71 9.78 23.16 -21.20
CA GLY A 71 9.88 24.61 -21.09
C GLY A 71 10.58 25.29 -22.25
N LYS A 72 11.73 24.74 -22.68
CA LYS A 72 12.49 25.25 -23.83
C LYS A 72 11.69 25.18 -25.13
N ALA A 73 10.87 24.14 -25.31
CA ALA A 73 10.05 23.94 -26.50
C ALA A 73 8.95 25.02 -26.68
N LYS A 74 8.54 25.73 -25.62
CA LYS A 74 7.45 26.73 -25.69
C LYS A 74 7.88 28.11 -26.21
N GLY A 75 9.15 28.31 -26.61
CA GLY A 75 9.62 29.51 -27.30
C GLY A 75 9.67 30.80 -26.45
N LYS A 76 10.32 31.85 -26.98
CA LYS A 76 10.57 33.12 -26.24
C LYS A 76 9.31 33.92 -25.90
N LEU A 77 8.22 33.75 -26.64
CA LEU A 77 6.95 34.49 -26.42
C LEU A 77 6.09 33.92 -25.29
N ALA A 78 6.36 32.70 -24.80
CA ALA A 78 5.64 32.11 -23.67
C ALA A 78 6.30 32.39 -22.31
N ALA A 79 7.44 33.08 -22.29
CA ALA A 79 8.26 33.30 -21.09
C ALA A 79 7.58 34.10 -19.96
N ALA A 80 6.43 34.72 -20.25
CA ALA A 80 5.64 35.48 -19.26
C ALA A 80 4.31 34.80 -18.86
N VAL A 81 3.92 33.71 -19.52
CA VAL A 81 2.68 32.98 -19.19
C VAL A 81 3.05 31.82 -18.29
N ASP A 82 2.68 31.95 -17.01
CA ASP A 82 2.78 30.98 -15.92
C ASP A 82 3.24 29.59 -16.38
N TYR A 83 4.45 29.19 -16.00
CA TYR A 83 4.97 27.85 -16.28
C TYR A 83 4.08 26.76 -15.65
N TYR A 84 3.35 27.15 -14.60
CA TYR A 84 2.39 26.33 -13.89
C TYR A 84 1.12 26.09 -14.72
N ARG A 85 0.73 24.81 -14.84
CA ARG A 85 -0.45 24.35 -15.59
C ARG A 85 -1.23 23.39 -14.70
N PRO A 86 -2.18 23.88 -13.87
CA PRO A 86 -2.87 23.06 -12.86
C PRO A 86 -3.67 21.91 -13.47
N GLU A 87 -4.23 22.09 -14.68
CA GLU A 87 -4.93 21.02 -15.40
C GLU A 87 -3.99 19.85 -15.76
N ARG A 88 -2.77 20.16 -16.20
CA ARG A 88 -1.76 19.14 -16.47
C ARG A 88 -1.31 18.42 -15.18
N GLU A 89 -1.16 19.15 -14.08
CA GLU A 89 -0.83 18.55 -12.78
C GLU A 89 -1.93 17.58 -12.32
N ALA A 90 -3.20 18.00 -12.38
CA ALA A 90 -4.34 17.15 -12.02
C ALA A 90 -4.37 15.86 -12.86
N GLN A 91 -4.07 15.95 -14.15
CA GLN A 91 -3.97 14.78 -15.02
C GLN A 91 -2.85 13.83 -14.57
N VAL A 92 -1.67 14.36 -14.24
CA VAL A 92 -0.54 13.55 -13.74
C VAL A 92 -0.91 12.86 -12.43
N LEU A 93 -1.47 13.58 -11.46
CA LEU A 93 -1.85 13.02 -10.17
C LEU A 93 -2.94 11.93 -10.31
N ARG A 94 -3.91 12.12 -11.21
CA ARG A 94 -4.89 11.07 -11.53
C ARG A 94 -4.21 9.81 -12.06
N MET A 95 -3.30 9.95 -13.02
CA MET A 95 -2.56 8.81 -13.57
C MET A 95 -1.67 8.11 -12.54
N VAL A 96 -1.20 8.83 -11.51
CA VAL A 96 -0.43 8.26 -10.40
C VAL A 96 -1.30 7.35 -9.55
N VAL A 97 -2.52 7.79 -9.23
CA VAL A 97 -3.51 6.99 -8.48
C VAL A 97 -3.96 5.79 -9.31
N ASP A 98 -4.29 6.00 -10.59
CA ASP A 98 -4.81 4.95 -11.47
C ASP A 98 -3.85 3.75 -11.63
N ARG A 99 -2.54 3.96 -11.43
CA ARG A 99 -1.50 2.91 -11.52
C ARG A 99 -0.93 2.46 -10.16
N ASN A 100 -1.51 2.90 -9.04
CA ASN A 100 -1.02 2.53 -7.72
C ASN A 100 -1.40 1.08 -7.38
N GLU A 101 -0.48 0.15 -7.59
CA GLU A 101 -0.62 -1.26 -7.21
C GLU A 101 0.19 -1.62 -5.95
N GLY A 102 0.79 -0.60 -5.32
CA GLY A 102 1.71 -0.75 -4.20
C GLY A 102 1.03 -0.76 -2.83
N PRO A 103 1.81 -0.98 -1.77
CA PRO A 103 1.32 -1.01 -0.39
C PRO A 103 1.06 0.39 0.21
N LEU A 104 1.40 1.47 -0.50
CA LEU A 104 1.16 2.85 -0.04
C LEU A 104 -0.25 3.30 -0.42
N SER A 105 -0.88 4.12 0.43
CA SER A 105 -2.16 4.72 0.08
C SER A 105 -2.02 5.73 -1.05
N ASP A 106 -3.11 5.91 -1.81
CA ASP A 106 -3.17 6.90 -2.90
C ASP A 106 -2.83 8.31 -2.42
N GLU A 107 -3.27 8.68 -1.21
CA GLU A 107 -3.00 9.99 -0.61
C GLU A 107 -1.49 10.23 -0.41
N VAL A 108 -0.78 9.22 0.10
CA VAL A 108 0.68 9.31 0.30
C VAL A 108 1.38 9.43 -1.04
N LEU A 109 0.98 8.63 -2.04
CA LEU A 109 1.60 8.67 -3.36
C LEU A 109 1.35 10.01 -4.07
N VAL A 110 0.14 10.55 -3.97
CA VAL A 110 -0.20 11.89 -4.47
C VAL A 110 0.66 12.97 -3.79
N HIS A 111 0.84 12.89 -2.48
CA HIS A 111 1.67 13.87 -1.76
C HIS A 111 3.12 13.83 -2.26
N VAL A 112 3.72 12.63 -2.38
CA VAL A 112 5.08 12.48 -2.93
C VAL A 112 5.19 13.08 -4.33
N TYR A 113 4.23 12.82 -5.22
CA TYR A 113 4.30 13.31 -6.61
C TYR A 113 4.08 14.82 -6.76
N ARG A 114 3.50 15.51 -5.77
CA ARG A 114 3.40 16.97 -5.75
C ARG A 114 4.74 17.65 -5.47
N GLU A 115 5.63 16.96 -4.76
CA GLU A 115 6.96 17.46 -4.41
C GLU A 115 8.02 17.23 -5.52
N ILE A 116 7.65 16.56 -6.63
CA ILE A 116 8.55 16.18 -7.75
C ILE A 116 8.26 16.97 -9.03
#